data_AF-A0A5K3F8F4-F1
#
_entry.id   AF-A0A5K3F8F4-F1
#
_cell.length_a   1.000
_cell.length_b   1.000
_cell.length_c   1.000
_cell.angle_alpha   90.00
_cell.angle_beta   90.00
_cell.angle_gamma   90.00
#
_symmetry.space_group_name_H-M   'P 1'
#
loop_
_entity.id
_entity.type
_entity.pdbx_description
1 polymer ?
#
loop_
_entity_poly.entity_id
_entity_poly.type
_entity_poly.pdbx_seq_one_letter_code
_entity_poly.pdbx_strand_id
1 'polypeptide(L)'
;MSATYEACSRACEHIRSRVPHVQPQVGIICGTGLGSIADELTDPKCLPYEDIPGFPKSAALGEDGVFVFGRFGGKEVCVMRGRFHPYEGHPRNLLALPIRVMQMLGVKTLFLTNAAGGVNETYVPGDLVIISDHVDFSSIVGLNPLMGPNDERFGTRFPAMIGTYDKQLRDYGKECARELKIDKQVKEGVFFHICGPAYETPATFEMLRSLGCDVYGMSTTQEVVTAKHLGMRIFAVSLITDPAIHDSDSGSVSSRAEMLRVAKLRAPVMAKFLGAMLQKL
;
A
#
# COMPACT_ATOMS: atom_id res chain seq x y z
N MET A 1 21.19 -13.24 17.53
CA MET A 1 19.87 -13.11 16.88
C MET A 1 19.87 -11.79 16.11
N SER A 2 19.17 -11.67 14.97
CA SER A 2 19.14 -10.40 14.22
C SER A 2 18.44 -9.31 15.04
N ALA A 3 19.06 -8.13 15.16
CA ALA A 3 18.48 -6.97 15.85
C ALA A 3 17.09 -6.59 15.30
N THR A 4 16.85 -6.81 14.00
CA THR A 4 15.56 -6.53 13.37
C THR A 4 14.47 -7.50 13.80
N TYR A 5 14.76 -8.80 13.91
CA TYR A 5 13.79 -9.78 14.37
C TYR A 5 13.38 -9.50 15.82
N GLU A 6 14.35 -9.19 16.68
CA GLU A 6 14.07 -8.84 18.08
C GLU A 6 13.23 -7.57 18.19
N ALA A 7 13.51 -6.55 17.37
CA ALA A 7 12.69 -5.34 17.31
C ALA A 7 11.24 -5.66 16.91
N CYS A 8 11.04 -6.50 15.89
CA CYS A 8 9.70 -6.93 15.47
C CYS A 8 9.01 -7.77 16.57
N SER A 9 9.74 -8.64 17.28
CA SER A 9 9.18 -9.42 18.40
C SER A 9 8.68 -8.52 19.53
N ARG A 10 9.47 -7.53 19.94
CA ARG A 10 9.07 -6.55 20.97
C ARG A 10 7.83 -5.76 20.56
N ALA A 11 7.76 -5.34 19.29
CA ALA A 11 6.55 -4.69 18.76
C ALA A 11 5.33 -5.63 18.82
N CYS A 12 5.48 -6.90 18.42
CA CYS A 12 4.40 -7.89 18.48
C CYS A 12 3.94 -8.17 19.91
N GLU A 13 4.87 -8.32 20.86
CA GLU A 13 4.58 -8.51 22.28
C GLU A 13 3.80 -7.33 22.85
N HIS A 14 4.25 -6.10 22.54
CA HIS A 14 3.55 -4.88 22.93
C HIS A 14 2.12 -4.86 22.35
N ILE A 15 1.97 -5.08 21.05
CA ILE A 15 0.66 -5.11 20.39
C ILE A 15 -0.25 -6.16 21.04
N ARG A 16 0.21 -7.40 21.22
CA ARG A 16 -0.57 -8.47 21.87
C ARG A 16 -1.01 -8.14 23.30
N SER A 17 -0.23 -7.34 24.02
CA SER A 17 -0.59 -6.87 25.37
C SER A 17 -1.71 -5.82 25.36
N ARG A 18 -1.82 -5.03 24.28
CA ARG A 18 -2.80 -3.94 24.13
C ARG A 18 -4.08 -4.38 23.43
N VAL A 19 -3.98 -5.33 22.51
CA VAL A 19 -5.10 -5.90 21.75
C VAL A 19 -5.12 -7.42 21.90
N PRO A 20 -5.42 -7.94 23.10
CA PRO A 20 -5.38 -9.37 23.35
C PRO A 20 -6.40 -10.11 22.49
N HIS A 21 -6.06 -11.35 22.10
CA HIS A 21 -6.89 -12.26 21.30
C HIS A 21 -7.09 -11.91 19.83
N VAL A 22 -6.68 -10.73 19.34
CA VAL A 22 -6.76 -10.41 17.92
C VAL A 22 -5.72 -11.22 17.13
N GLN A 23 -6.17 -11.96 16.12
CA GLN A 23 -5.31 -12.71 15.19
C GLN A 23 -5.62 -12.31 13.75
N PRO A 24 -5.10 -11.17 13.28
CA PRO A 24 -5.47 -10.65 11.97
C PRO A 24 -4.98 -11.60 10.87
N GLN A 25 -5.89 -12.00 9.98
CA GLN A 25 -5.56 -12.82 8.82
C GLN A 25 -5.16 -11.96 7.62
N VAL A 26 -5.66 -10.72 7.59
CA VAL A 26 -5.45 -9.75 6.52
C VAL A 26 -4.91 -8.45 7.08
N GLY A 27 -3.86 -7.94 6.44
CA GLY A 27 -3.33 -6.61 6.67
C GLY A 27 -3.82 -5.67 5.58
N ILE A 28 -4.15 -4.43 5.92
CA ILE A 28 -4.54 -3.39 4.96
C ILE A 28 -3.67 -2.16 5.19
N ILE A 29 -3.13 -1.58 4.13
CA ILE A 29 -2.39 -0.32 4.20
C ILE A 29 -3.15 0.75 3.44
N CYS A 30 -3.61 1.76 4.16
CA CYS A 30 -4.32 2.88 3.59
C CYS A 30 -3.34 3.86 2.93
N GLY A 31 -3.65 4.29 1.71
CA GLY A 31 -2.97 5.39 1.06
C GLY A 31 -3.41 6.75 1.59
N THR A 32 -2.72 7.81 1.15
CA THR A 32 -3.08 9.18 1.48
C THR A 32 -4.52 9.49 1.08
N GLY A 33 -5.29 10.04 2.03
CA GLY A 33 -6.72 10.34 1.84
C GLY A 33 -7.67 9.13 1.86
N LEU A 34 -7.15 7.90 2.05
CA LEU A 34 -7.93 6.66 2.12
C LEU A 34 -8.03 6.09 3.55
N GLY A 35 -7.62 6.88 4.56
CA GLY A 35 -7.64 6.46 5.96
C GLY A 35 -9.01 6.07 6.50
N SER A 36 -10.09 6.61 5.91
CA SER A 36 -11.46 6.30 6.32
C SER A 36 -11.90 4.86 6.04
N ILE A 37 -11.13 4.08 5.28
CA ILE A 37 -11.33 2.61 5.19
C ILE A 37 -11.26 1.98 6.59
N ALA A 38 -10.42 2.51 7.48
CA ALA A 38 -10.31 2.03 8.85
C ALA A 38 -11.57 2.31 9.70
N ASP A 39 -12.39 3.29 9.30
CA ASP A 39 -13.63 3.65 10.01
C ASP A 39 -14.77 2.64 9.75
N GLU A 40 -14.63 1.79 8.73
CA GLU A 40 -15.60 0.74 8.38
C GLU A 40 -15.40 -0.57 9.19
N LEU A 41 -14.39 -0.62 10.05
CA LEU A 41 -14.13 -1.78 10.90
C LEU A 41 -15.15 -1.87 12.03
N THR A 42 -15.64 -3.07 12.30
CA THR A 42 -16.41 -3.34 13.52
C THR A 42 -15.47 -3.71 14.66
N ASP A 43 -15.85 -3.32 15.88
CA ASP A 43 -15.09 -3.49 17.12
C ASP A 43 -13.64 -2.97 17.07
N PRO A 44 -13.40 -1.73 16.58
CA PRO A 44 -12.05 -1.24 16.34
C PRO A 44 -11.26 -1.07 17.64
N LYS A 45 -10.00 -1.50 17.61
CA LYS A 45 -8.98 -1.20 18.61
C LYS A 45 -7.87 -0.41 17.95
N CYS A 46 -7.69 0.83 18.39
CA CYS A 46 -6.72 1.76 17.83
C CYS A 46 -5.46 1.79 18.70
N LEU A 47 -4.30 1.63 18.07
CA LEU A 47 -2.99 1.76 18.72
C LEU A 47 -2.14 2.77 17.93
N PRO A 48 -1.83 3.95 18.51
CA PRO A 48 -0.93 4.92 17.87
C PRO A 48 0.42 4.30 17.50
N TYR A 49 0.99 4.66 16.34
CA TYR A 49 2.29 4.15 15.92
C TYR A 49 3.41 4.50 16.90
N GLU A 50 3.33 5.67 17.54
CA GLU A 50 4.32 6.15 18.51
C GLU A 50 4.39 5.31 19.79
N ASP A 51 3.30 4.60 20.13
CA ASP A 51 3.25 3.69 21.28
C ASP A 51 3.88 2.33 20.96
N ILE A 52 4.06 1.99 19.67
CA ILE A 52 4.57 0.70 19.23
C ILE A 52 6.10 0.73 19.17
N PRO A 53 6.81 -0.10 19.96
CA PRO A 53 8.27 -0.12 19.96
C PRO A 53 8.87 -0.33 18.57
N GLY A 54 9.73 0.59 18.15
CA GLY A 54 10.47 0.51 16.89
C GLY A 54 9.70 0.96 15.64
N PHE A 55 8.41 1.31 15.74
CA PHE A 55 7.71 1.94 14.62
C PHE A 55 8.30 3.33 14.31
N PRO A 56 8.39 3.72 13.02
CA PRO A 56 8.73 5.08 12.66
C PRO A 56 7.67 6.07 13.17
N LYS A 57 8.09 7.29 13.47
CA LYS A 57 7.18 8.40 13.72
C LYS A 57 6.67 8.91 12.37
N SER A 58 5.35 8.98 12.19
CA SER A 58 4.77 9.59 10.99
C SER A 58 4.96 11.10 11.08
N ALA A 59 5.73 11.68 10.15
CA ALA A 59 5.87 13.14 10.04
C ALA A 59 4.95 13.71 8.94
N ALA A 60 4.37 12.84 8.09
CA ALA A 60 3.46 13.23 7.03
C ALA A 60 2.18 13.87 7.61
N LEU A 61 2.12 15.20 7.48
CA LEU A 61 1.02 16.09 7.84
C LEU A 61 -0.36 15.50 7.49
N GLY A 62 -1.12 15.00 8.47
CA GLY A 62 -2.53 14.66 8.31
C GLY A 62 -2.88 13.19 8.08
N GLU A 63 -1.96 12.24 8.29
CA GLU A 63 -2.31 10.83 8.43
C GLU A 63 -2.30 10.45 9.92
N ASP A 64 -3.43 9.96 10.45
CA ASP A 64 -3.66 9.79 11.89
C ASP A 64 -2.66 8.85 12.60
N GLY A 65 -1.80 8.14 11.84
CA GLY A 65 -0.66 7.40 12.40
C GLY A 65 -1.10 6.32 13.39
N VAL A 66 -2.15 5.58 13.04
CA VAL A 66 -2.78 4.60 13.93
C VAL A 66 -2.79 3.21 13.30
N PHE A 67 -2.42 2.20 14.09
CA PHE A 67 -2.64 0.81 13.75
C PHE A 67 -4.00 0.36 14.31
N VAL A 68 -4.95 0.08 13.43
CA VAL A 68 -6.34 -0.27 13.80
C VAL A 68 -6.57 -1.76 13.63
N PHE A 69 -7.08 -2.42 14.66
CA PHE A 69 -7.45 -3.83 14.65
C PHE A 69 -8.97 -3.97 14.73
N GLY A 70 -9.57 -4.92 14.04
CA GLY A 70 -11.02 -5.12 14.10
C GLY A 70 -11.48 -6.17 13.11
N ARG A 71 -12.76 -6.13 12.75
CA ARG A 71 -13.32 -6.99 11.70
C ARG A 71 -13.76 -6.18 10.49
N PHE A 72 -13.47 -6.69 9.30
CA PHE A 72 -13.89 -6.09 8.03
C PHE A 72 -14.17 -7.17 6.99
N GLY A 73 -15.31 -7.09 6.30
CA GLY A 73 -15.74 -8.12 5.35
C GLY A 73 -15.84 -9.52 5.98
N GLY A 74 -16.13 -9.63 7.28
CA GLY A 74 -16.20 -10.89 8.02
C GLY A 74 -14.86 -11.46 8.50
N LYS A 75 -13.73 -10.84 8.14
CA LYS A 75 -12.37 -11.26 8.53
C LYS A 75 -11.84 -10.43 9.68
N GLU A 76 -10.99 -11.02 10.51
CA GLU A 76 -10.13 -10.26 11.44
C GLU A 76 -9.01 -9.60 10.65
N VAL A 77 -8.89 -8.27 10.79
CA VAL A 77 -7.96 -7.45 10.02
C VAL A 77 -7.14 -6.54 10.93
N CYS A 78 -5.96 -6.16 10.45
CA CYS A 78 -5.22 -5.01 10.97
C CYS A 78 -4.98 -4.00 9.84
N VAL A 79 -5.12 -2.72 10.15
CA VAL A 79 -5.16 -1.62 9.17
C VAL A 79 -4.17 -0.55 9.58
N MET A 80 -3.21 -0.26 8.73
CA MET A 80 -2.36 0.92 8.84
C MET A 80 -3.11 2.14 8.32
N ARG A 81 -3.67 2.94 9.24
CA ARG A 81 -4.29 4.23 8.93
C ARG A 81 -3.20 5.28 8.81
N GLY A 82 -2.72 5.43 7.59
CA GLY A 82 -1.53 6.20 7.27
C GLY A 82 -0.32 5.30 7.06
N ARG A 83 0.59 5.72 6.20
CA ARG A 83 1.81 4.99 5.85
C ARG A 83 3.04 5.86 6.01
N PHE A 84 4.17 5.20 5.95
CA PHE A 84 5.46 5.84 5.99
C PHE A 84 6.08 5.84 4.60
N HIS A 85 6.51 7.01 4.14
CA HIS A 85 7.04 7.18 2.81
C HIS A 85 8.56 7.27 2.79
N PRO A 86 9.21 6.72 1.75
CA PRO A 86 10.61 6.93 1.44
C PRO A 86 11.11 8.37 1.54
N TYR A 87 10.32 9.33 1.05
CA TYR A 87 10.67 10.74 0.99
C TYR A 87 10.63 11.45 2.35
N GLU A 88 10.10 10.81 3.41
CA GLU A 88 10.16 11.32 4.79
C GLU A 88 11.56 11.14 5.41
N GLY A 89 12.51 10.57 4.67
CA GLY A 89 13.89 10.37 5.10
C GLY A 89 14.11 9.09 5.92
N HIS A 90 13.08 8.25 6.04
CA HIS A 90 13.20 6.98 6.76
C HIS A 90 14.03 5.95 5.99
N PRO A 91 14.91 5.19 6.66
CA PRO A 91 15.64 4.11 6.04
C PRO A 91 14.69 2.96 5.68
N ARG A 92 14.89 2.32 4.53
CA ARG A 92 13.95 1.34 3.95
C ARG A 92 13.71 0.11 4.83
N ASN A 93 14.73 -0.30 5.59
CA ASN A 93 14.62 -1.39 6.55
C ASN A 93 13.67 -1.08 7.73
N LEU A 94 13.55 0.20 8.10
CA LEU A 94 12.59 0.66 9.12
C LEU A 94 11.17 0.67 8.54
N LEU A 95 11.02 1.07 7.27
CA LEU A 95 9.74 1.04 6.55
C LEU A 95 9.20 -0.40 6.35
N ALA A 96 10.09 -1.38 6.32
CA ALA A 96 9.75 -2.81 6.29
C ALA A 96 9.23 -3.37 7.64
N LEU A 97 9.51 -2.69 8.76
CA LEU A 97 9.22 -3.22 10.10
C LEU A 97 7.71 -3.46 10.33
N PRO A 98 6.79 -2.54 9.99
CA PRO A 98 5.36 -2.77 10.17
C PRO A 98 4.85 -4.02 9.42
N ILE A 99 5.41 -4.30 8.24
CA ILE A 99 5.01 -5.47 7.42
C ILE A 99 5.48 -6.77 8.06
N ARG A 100 6.72 -6.78 8.58
CA ARG A 100 7.24 -7.92 9.37
C ARG A 100 6.41 -8.16 10.62
N VAL A 101 6.02 -7.09 11.31
CA VAL A 101 5.13 -7.17 12.47
C VAL A 101 3.76 -7.72 12.10
N MET A 102 3.13 -7.24 11.01
CA MET A 102 1.88 -7.82 10.50
C MET A 102 2.00 -9.32 10.27
N GLN A 103 3.06 -9.78 9.58
CA GLN A 103 3.26 -11.21 9.34
C GLN A 103 3.47 -11.99 10.64
N MET A 104 4.27 -11.48 11.59
CA MET A 104 4.49 -12.11 12.89
C MET A 104 3.24 -12.13 13.78
N LEU A 105 2.28 -11.24 13.55
CA LEU A 105 0.96 -11.25 14.19
C LEU A 105 -0.01 -12.26 13.55
N GLY A 106 0.32 -12.82 12.38
CA GLY A 106 -0.45 -13.87 11.72
C GLY A 106 -1.03 -13.50 10.36
N VAL A 107 -0.76 -12.30 9.85
CA VAL A 107 -1.28 -11.86 8.55
C VAL A 107 -0.69 -12.73 7.42
N LYS A 108 -1.59 -13.27 6.59
CA LYS A 108 -1.22 -14.09 5.42
C LYS A 108 -1.45 -13.38 4.09
N THR A 109 -2.34 -12.39 4.08
CA THR A 109 -2.68 -11.62 2.88
C THR A 109 -2.56 -10.13 3.17
N LEU A 110 -1.88 -9.38 2.31
CA LEU A 110 -1.71 -7.94 2.41
C LEU A 110 -2.46 -7.23 1.28
N PHE A 111 -3.33 -6.29 1.66
CA PHE A 111 -4.01 -5.38 0.75
C PHE A 111 -3.37 -4.01 0.85
N LEU A 112 -2.97 -3.45 -0.29
CA LEU A 112 -2.39 -2.10 -0.35
C LEU A 112 -3.28 -1.20 -1.20
N THR A 113 -3.56 -0.01 -0.71
CA THR A 113 -4.18 1.05 -1.50
C THR A 113 -3.15 2.16 -1.74
N ASN A 114 -3.25 2.99 -2.76
CA ASN A 114 -2.48 4.25 -2.82
C ASN A 114 -3.24 5.28 -3.65
N ALA A 115 -2.85 6.55 -3.51
CA ALA A 115 -3.13 7.57 -4.53
C ALA A 115 -2.00 7.51 -5.57
N ALA A 116 -2.34 7.67 -6.85
CA ALA A 116 -1.42 7.58 -7.97
C ALA A 116 -1.78 8.57 -9.08
N GLY A 117 -0.76 9.02 -9.81
CA GLY A 117 -0.95 9.70 -11.08
C GLY A 117 -1.15 8.69 -12.21
N GLY A 118 -2.04 9.02 -13.16
CA GLY A 118 -2.23 8.23 -14.37
C GLY A 118 -1.13 8.48 -15.39
N VAL A 119 -0.55 7.42 -15.95
CA VAL A 119 0.32 7.47 -17.14
C VAL A 119 -0.47 7.06 -18.39
N ASN A 120 -1.37 6.09 -18.23
CA ASN A 120 -2.30 5.68 -19.27
C ASN A 120 -3.35 6.78 -19.49
N GLU A 121 -3.33 7.38 -20.67
CA GLU A 121 -4.19 8.52 -21.05
C GLU A 121 -5.70 8.20 -21.03
N THR A 122 -6.07 6.91 -21.02
CA THR A 122 -7.48 6.49 -20.91
C THR A 122 -8.01 6.50 -19.48
N TYR A 123 -7.14 6.66 -18.48
CA TYR A 123 -7.51 6.64 -17.07
C TYR A 123 -7.89 8.04 -16.61
N VAL A 124 -8.92 8.12 -15.78
CA VAL A 124 -9.42 9.41 -15.27
C VAL A 124 -9.40 9.45 -13.73
N PRO A 125 -9.26 10.63 -13.11
CA PRO A 125 -9.37 10.77 -11.67
C PRO A 125 -10.63 10.10 -11.12
N GLY A 126 -10.43 9.20 -10.15
CA GLY A 126 -11.46 8.38 -9.53
C GLY A 126 -11.51 6.93 -9.99
N ASP A 127 -10.83 6.57 -11.08
CA ASP A 127 -10.61 5.18 -11.48
C ASP A 127 -9.77 4.44 -10.44
N LEU A 128 -10.04 3.14 -10.31
CA LEU A 128 -9.26 2.20 -9.51
C LEU A 128 -8.43 1.33 -10.43
N VAL A 129 -7.14 1.20 -10.20
CA VAL A 129 -6.24 0.37 -11.00
C VAL A 129 -5.70 -0.75 -10.14
N ILE A 130 -6.15 -1.98 -10.40
CA ILE A 130 -5.58 -3.18 -9.79
C ILE A 130 -4.15 -3.33 -10.32
N ILE A 131 -3.17 -3.36 -9.43
CA ILE A 131 -1.76 -3.45 -9.83
C ILE A 131 -1.47 -4.91 -10.21
N SER A 132 -1.09 -5.13 -11.47
CA SER A 132 -0.71 -6.45 -11.97
C SER A 132 0.79 -6.71 -11.90
N ASP A 133 1.59 -5.65 -11.99
CA ASP A 133 3.04 -5.71 -11.89
C ASP A 133 3.60 -4.33 -11.47
N HIS A 134 4.89 -4.26 -11.18
CA HIS A 134 5.55 -2.98 -10.90
C HIS A 134 6.94 -2.86 -11.52
N VAL A 135 7.36 -1.61 -11.70
CA VAL A 135 8.75 -1.23 -11.88
C VAL A 135 9.19 -0.47 -10.63
N ASP A 136 10.04 -1.11 -9.81
CA ASP A 136 10.55 -0.52 -8.58
C ASP A 136 11.90 0.17 -8.83
N PHE A 137 11.85 1.42 -9.29
CA PHE A 137 13.05 2.19 -9.58
C PHE A 137 13.94 2.38 -8.35
N SER A 138 13.34 2.45 -7.15
CA SER A 138 14.09 2.56 -5.91
C SER A 138 15.00 1.35 -5.68
N SER A 139 14.54 0.14 -6.01
CA SER A 139 15.36 -1.07 -5.93
C SER A 139 16.47 -1.10 -6.98
N ILE A 140 16.19 -0.61 -8.20
CA ILE A 140 17.19 -0.54 -9.29
C ILE A 140 18.39 0.33 -8.88
N VAL A 141 18.15 1.43 -8.15
CA VAL A 141 19.21 2.33 -7.66
C VAL A 141 19.78 1.95 -6.28
N GLY A 142 19.47 0.76 -5.77
CA GLY A 142 20.04 0.22 -4.53
C GLY A 142 19.30 0.59 -3.23
N LEU A 143 18.12 1.20 -3.32
CA LEU A 143 17.27 1.56 -2.17
C LEU A 143 16.18 0.51 -1.90
N ASN A 144 16.58 -0.76 -1.83
CA ASN A 144 15.67 -1.89 -1.58
C ASN A 144 15.54 -2.19 -0.06
N PRO A 145 14.33 -2.48 0.48
CA PRO A 145 14.13 -2.76 1.91
C PRO A 145 14.83 -4.04 2.43
N LEU A 146 15.28 -4.92 1.53
CA LEU A 146 16.00 -6.16 1.83
C LEU A 146 17.53 -5.99 1.78
N MET A 147 18.03 -4.77 1.56
CA MET A 147 19.46 -4.45 1.64
C MET A 147 20.02 -4.72 3.04
N GLY A 148 21.28 -5.16 3.10
CA GLY A 148 21.96 -5.57 4.34
C GLY A 148 21.89 -7.08 4.59
N PRO A 149 22.19 -7.56 5.81
CA PRO A 149 22.12 -9.00 6.15
C PRO A 149 20.70 -9.57 6.06
N ASN A 150 20.56 -10.81 5.58
CA ASN A 150 19.27 -11.52 5.57
C ASN A 150 19.07 -12.30 6.87
N ASP A 151 17.83 -12.32 7.37
CA ASP A 151 17.41 -13.22 8.45
C ASP A 151 16.48 -14.28 7.86
N GLU A 152 16.93 -15.54 7.84
CA GLU A 152 16.22 -16.65 7.21
C GLU A 152 14.87 -16.97 7.86
N ARG A 153 14.62 -16.47 9.08
CA ARG A 153 13.31 -16.59 9.74
C ARG A 153 12.23 -15.75 9.05
N PHE A 154 12.60 -14.70 8.32
CA PHE A 154 11.66 -13.92 7.51
C PHE A 154 11.49 -14.50 6.11
N GLY A 155 12.58 -14.91 5.47
CA GLY A 155 12.54 -15.45 4.13
C GLY A 155 13.90 -15.65 3.49
N THR A 156 13.88 -16.10 2.23
CA THR A 156 15.09 -16.34 1.43
C THR A 156 15.88 -15.05 1.17
N ARG A 157 17.19 -15.18 0.98
CA ARG A 157 18.07 -14.05 0.61
C ARG A 157 17.67 -13.41 -0.72
N PHE A 158 17.19 -14.21 -1.67
CA PHE A 158 16.91 -13.78 -3.05
C PHE A 158 15.47 -14.18 -3.43
N PRO A 159 14.46 -13.41 -2.99
CA PRO A 159 13.07 -13.73 -3.33
C PRO A 159 12.80 -13.50 -4.81
N ALA A 160 12.17 -14.48 -5.47
CA ALA A 160 11.67 -14.31 -6.83
C ALA A 160 10.45 -13.38 -6.83
N MET A 161 10.48 -12.33 -7.64
CA MET A 161 9.39 -11.33 -7.72
C MET A 161 8.28 -11.72 -8.72
N ILE A 162 8.41 -12.84 -9.43
CA ILE A 162 7.34 -13.33 -10.30
C ILE A 162 6.10 -13.71 -9.47
N GLY A 163 4.92 -13.39 -10.01
CA GLY A 163 3.65 -13.61 -9.31
C GLY A 163 3.59 -12.89 -7.96
N THR A 164 4.19 -11.69 -7.86
CA THR A 164 4.14 -10.87 -6.64
C THR A 164 2.70 -10.45 -6.34
N TYR A 165 2.00 -9.92 -7.33
CA TYR A 165 0.57 -9.60 -7.24
C TYR A 165 -0.24 -10.86 -7.55
N ASP A 166 -0.97 -11.35 -6.55
CA ASP A 166 -1.63 -12.65 -6.59
C ASP A 166 -2.75 -12.66 -7.64
N LYS A 167 -2.62 -13.52 -8.65
CA LYS A 167 -3.57 -13.59 -9.77
C LYS A 167 -5.01 -13.85 -9.31
N GLN A 168 -5.21 -14.74 -8.34
CA GLN A 168 -6.56 -15.07 -7.85
C GLN A 168 -7.17 -13.86 -7.13
N LEU A 169 -6.40 -13.12 -6.34
CA LEU A 169 -6.90 -11.88 -5.72
C LEU A 169 -7.24 -10.80 -6.76
N ARG A 170 -6.45 -10.67 -7.83
CA ARG A 170 -6.78 -9.75 -8.95
C ARG A 170 -8.08 -10.16 -9.65
N ASP A 171 -8.27 -11.46 -9.89
CA ASP A 171 -9.48 -11.98 -10.51
C ASP A 171 -10.72 -11.76 -9.62
N TYR A 172 -10.61 -11.98 -8.31
CA TYR A 172 -11.65 -11.62 -7.33
C TYR A 172 -11.96 -10.14 -7.32
N GLY A 173 -10.95 -9.27 -7.41
CA GLY A 173 -11.15 -7.83 -7.53
C GLY A 173 -12.00 -7.48 -8.75
N LYS A 174 -11.70 -8.04 -9.92
CA LYS A 174 -12.52 -7.81 -11.14
C LYS A 174 -13.94 -8.34 -11.00
N GLU A 175 -14.13 -9.46 -10.31
CA GLU A 175 -15.45 -10.03 -10.04
C GLU A 175 -16.28 -9.11 -9.12
N CYS A 176 -15.72 -8.71 -7.99
CA CYS A 176 -16.35 -7.76 -7.07
C CYS A 176 -16.69 -6.43 -7.77
N ALA A 177 -15.82 -5.96 -8.68
CA ALA A 177 -16.10 -4.75 -9.46
C ALA A 177 -17.37 -4.89 -10.32
N ARG A 178 -17.58 -6.05 -10.96
CA ARG A 178 -18.79 -6.35 -11.74
C ARG A 178 -20.03 -6.44 -10.85
N GLU A 179 -19.93 -7.14 -9.72
CA GLU A 179 -21.04 -7.28 -8.75
C GLU A 179 -21.47 -5.92 -8.19
N LEU A 180 -20.51 -5.04 -7.94
CA LEU A 180 -20.73 -3.67 -7.47
C LEU A 180 -21.11 -2.69 -8.59
N LYS A 181 -21.12 -3.12 -9.86
CA LYS A 181 -21.39 -2.29 -11.05
C LYS A 181 -20.44 -1.09 -11.20
N ILE A 182 -19.18 -1.28 -10.83
CA ILE A 182 -18.09 -0.30 -10.97
C ILE A 182 -16.99 -0.78 -11.93
N ASP A 183 -17.20 -1.90 -12.63
CA ASP A 183 -16.22 -2.53 -13.52
C ASP A 183 -15.68 -1.60 -14.62
N LYS A 184 -16.47 -0.64 -15.10
CA LYS A 184 -16.00 0.37 -16.05
C LYS A 184 -14.90 1.29 -15.50
N GLN A 185 -14.87 1.48 -14.18
CA GLN A 185 -13.93 2.32 -13.43
C GLN A 185 -12.81 1.50 -12.77
N VAL A 186 -12.80 0.18 -12.95
CA VAL A 186 -11.75 -0.70 -12.42
C VAL A 186 -10.91 -1.20 -13.58
N LYS A 187 -9.63 -0.79 -13.59
CA LYS A 187 -8.62 -1.16 -14.57
C LYS A 187 -7.62 -2.13 -13.96
N GLU A 188 -6.70 -2.62 -14.78
CA GLU A 188 -5.52 -3.37 -14.35
C GLU A 188 -4.30 -2.81 -15.07
N GLY A 189 -3.17 -2.68 -14.37
CA GLY A 189 -1.99 -2.07 -14.99
C GLY A 189 -0.70 -2.20 -14.18
N VAL A 190 0.38 -1.68 -14.76
CA VAL A 190 1.75 -1.69 -14.21
C VAL A 190 2.03 -0.40 -13.44
N PHE A 191 2.47 -0.55 -12.19
CA PHE A 191 2.80 0.57 -11.30
C PHE A 191 4.29 0.92 -11.36
N PHE A 192 4.62 2.19 -11.58
CA PHE A 192 5.99 2.68 -11.47
C PHE A 192 6.22 3.40 -10.14
N HIS A 193 7.25 2.99 -9.39
CA HIS A 193 7.63 3.68 -8.17
C HIS A 193 8.69 4.76 -8.42
N ILE A 194 8.34 6.02 -8.12
CA ILE A 194 9.28 7.13 -8.00
C ILE A 194 9.51 7.48 -6.52
N CYS A 195 10.68 7.98 -6.14
CA CYS A 195 10.94 8.26 -4.72
C CYS A 195 10.14 9.46 -4.17
N GLY A 196 9.80 10.45 -5.01
CA GLY A 196 9.25 11.73 -4.56
C GLY A 196 10.26 12.59 -3.78
N PRO A 197 9.83 13.69 -3.13
CA PRO A 197 8.45 14.18 -3.05
C PRO A 197 8.05 15.10 -4.22
N ALA A 198 8.99 15.45 -5.10
CA ALA A 198 8.66 16.17 -6.32
C ALA A 198 7.81 15.28 -7.24
N TYR A 199 6.77 15.87 -7.82
CA TYR A 199 6.04 15.25 -8.93
C TYR A 199 6.94 15.14 -10.16
N GLU A 200 6.52 14.29 -11.09
CA GLU A 200 7.14 14.04 -12.38
C GLU A 200 7.23 15.29 -13.25
N THR A 201 8.28 15.35 -14.05
CA THR A 201 8.36 16.28 -15.19
C THR A 201 7.66 15.65 -16.41
N PRO A 202 7.29 16.43 -17.44
CA PRO A 202 6.79 15.86 -18.69
C PRO A 202 7.76 14.83 -19.32
N ALA A 203 9.07 15.06 -19.23
CA ALA A 203 10.06 14.10 -19.72
C ALA A 203 10.07 12.80 -18.90
N THR A 204 9.88 12.90 -17.58
CA THR A 204 9.70 11.73 -16.71
C THR A 204 8.42 10.97 -17.10
N PHE A 205 7.30 11.68 -17.31
CA PHE A 205 6.05 11.08 -17.77
C PHE A 205 6.23 10.27 -19.07
N GLU A 206 6.87 10.87 -20.08
CA GLU A 206 7.15 10.20 -21.36
C GLU A 206 8.05 8.96 -21.21
N MET A 207 9.03 9.03 -20.30
CA MET A 207 9.84 7.86 -19.95
C MET A 207 8.96 6.75 -19.34
N LEU A 208 8.08 7.07 -18.38
CA LEU A 208 7.21 6.07 -17.76
C LEU A 208 6.28 5.42 -18.79
N ARG A 209 5.72 6.22 -19.69
CA ARG A 209 4.86 5.75 -20.79
C ARG A 209 5.63 4.83 -21.73
N SER A 210 6.84 5.22 -22.12
CA SER A 210 7.72 4.42 -23.00
C SER A 210 8.15 3.09 -22.37
N LEU A 211 8.20 3.01 -21.03
CA LEU A 211 8.45 1.77 -20.28
C LEU A 211 7.21 0.87 -20.16
N GLY A 212 6.05 1.30 -20.68
CA GLY A 212 4.80 0.54 -20.60
C GLY A 212 4.16 0.56 -19.20
N CYS A 213 4.41 1.60 -18.41
CA CYS A 213 3.76 1.78 -17.11
C CYS A 213 2.43 2.51 -17.27
N ASP A 214 1.44 2.13 -16.47
CA ASP A 214 0.08 2.70 -16.55
C ASP A 214 -0.20 3.74 -15.47
N VAL A 215 0.46 3.60 -14.32
CA VAL A 215 0.31 4.48 -13.15
C VAL A 215 1.64 4.64 -12.46
N TYR A 216 1.82 5.72 -11.71
CA TYR A 216 3.00 5.91 -10.88
C TYR A 216 2.64 6.42 -9.48
N GLY A 217 3.53 6.22 -8.53
CA GLY A 217 3.37 6.75 -7.18
C GLY A 217 4.64 6.69 -6.35
N MET A 218 4.53 7.12 -5.10
CA MET A 218 5.67 7.37 -4.19
C MET A 218 5.74 6.41 -2.99
N SER A 219 5.11 5.23 -3.11
CA SER A 219 5.01 4.25 -2.03
C SER A 219 4.73 2.84 -2.59
N THR A 220 4.20 1.93 -1.77
CA THR A 220 3.70 0.59 -2.13
C THR A 220 4.78 -0.45 -2.41
N THR A 221 5.80 -0.18 -3.24
CA THR A 221 6.74 -1.24 -3.64
C THR A 221 7.60 -1.74 -2.49
N GLN A 222 7.98 -0.88 -1.54
CA GLN A 222 8.74 -1.29 -0.34
C GLN A 222 7.95 -2.29 0.53
N GLU A 223 6.64 -2.05 0.69
CA GLU A 223 5.77 -2.94 1.46
C GLU A 223 5.54 -4.23 0.69
N VAL A 224 5.36 -4.14 -0.63
CA VAL A 224 5.19 -5.30 -1.54
C VAL A 224 6.43 -6.20 -1.53
N VAL A 225 7.63 -5.64 -1.70
CA VAL A 225 8.89 -6.40 -1.68
C VAL A 225 9.08 -7.08 -0.32
N THR A 226 8.78 -6.37 0.78
CA THR A 226 8.87 -6.95 2.13
C THR A 226 7.84 -8.07 2.33
N ALA A 227 6.59 -7.86 1.92
CA ALA A 227 5.53 -8.87 2.03
C ALA A 227 5.83 -10.12 1.19
N LYS A 228 6.40 -9.94 -0.01
CA LYS A 228 6.82 -11.05 -0.88
C LYS A 228 7.96 -11.84 -0.26
N HIS A 229 8.94 -11.17 0.33
CA HIS A 229 10.02 -11.81 1.10
C HIS A 229 9.48 -12.67 2.24
N LEU A 230 8.40 -12.21 2.89
CA LEU A 230 7.71 -12.88 3.99
C LEU A 230 6.71 -13.97 3.56
N GLY A 231 6.58 -14.24 2.25
CA GLY A 231 5.67 -15.27 1.71
C GLY A 231 4.18 -14.92 1.82
N MET A 232 3.82 -13.65 1.96
CA MET A 232 2.43 -13.20 2.01
C MET A 232 1.82 -13.14 0.61
N ARG A 233 0.50 -13.35 0.51
CA ARG A 233 -0.27 -13.04 -0.71
C ARG A 233 -0.51 -11.54 -0.78
N ILE A 234 -0.45 -10.95 -1.97
CA ILE A 234 -0.49 -9.49 -2.13
C ILE A 234 -1.56 -9.10 -3.14
N PHE A 235 -2.42 -8.17 -2.74
CA PHE A 235 -3.31 -7.43 -3.63
C PHE A 235 -3.02 -5.94 -3.46
N ALA A 236 -2.90 -5.20 -4.56
CA ALA A 236 -2.71 -3.76 -4.50
C ALA A 236 -3.59 -3.05 -5.53
N VAL A 237 -4.09 -1.88 -5.15
CA VAL A 237 -4.96 -1.06 -5.98
C VAL A 237 -4.61 0.42 -5.83
N SER A 238 -4.38 1.09 -6.96
CA SER A 238 -4.17 2.53 -7.03
C SER A 238 -5.50 3.23 -7.26
N LEU A 239 -5.73 4.35 -6.58
CA LEU A 239 -6.75 5.32 -6.93
C LEU A 239 -6.09 6.40 -7.79
N ILE A 240 -6.59 6.60 -9.01
CA ILE A 240 -6.12 7.71 -9.85
C ILE A 240 -6.62 9.01 -9.25
N THR A 241 -5.68 9.88 -8.87
CA THR A 241 -6.00 11.19 -8.27
C THR A 241 -5.64 12.35 -9.20
N ASP A 242 -4.66 12.14 -10.06
CA ASP A 242 -4.18 13.13 -11.00
C ASP A 242 -4.25 12.53 -12.41
N PRO A 243 -4.77 13.28 -13.41
CA PRO A 243 -4.81 12.81 -14.79
C PRO A 243 -3.39 12.74 -15.37
N ALA A 244 -3.27 12.12 -16.55
CA ALA A 244 -2.04 12.14 -17.33
C ALA A 244 -1.72 13.56 -17.83
N ILE A 245 -0.90 14.30 -17.08
CA ILE A 245 -0.46 15.66 -17.43
C ILE A 245 0.86 15.56 -18.19
N HIS A 246 0.81 15.79 -19.50
CA HIS A 246 1.97 15.78 -20.40
C HIS A 246 2.24 17.14 -21.05
N ASP A 247 1.27 18.07 -20.98
CA ASP A 247 1.36 19.36 -21.63
C ASP A 247 1.72 20.48 -20.64
N SER A 248 2.92 21.03 -20.80
CA SER A 248 3.42 22.17 -20.02
C SER A 248 2.59 23.44 -20.21
N ASP A 249 1.87 23.56 -21.33
CA ASP A 249 1.12 24.75 -21.71
C ASP A 249 -0.34 24.69 -21.21
N SER A 250 -0.79 23.51 -20.75
CA SER A 250 -2.15 23.30 -20.23
C SER A 250 -2.44 24.03 -18.92
N GLY A 251 -1.41 24.53 -18.22
CA GLY A 251 -1.52 25.16 -16.89
C GLY A 251 -1.99 24.22 -15.77
N SER A 252 -2.15 22.92 -16.06
CA SER A 252 -2.58 21.91 -15.09
C SER A 252 -1.40 21.49 -14.22
N VAL A 253 -1.54 21.64 -12.91
CA VAL A 253 -0.48 21.31 -11.93
C VAL A 253 -1.01 20.30 -10.93
N SER A 254 -0.32 19.17 -10.79
CA SER A 254 -0.58 18.19 -9.74
C SER A 254 -0.48 18.87 -8.38
N SER A 255 -1.53 18.75 -7.57
CA SER A 255 -1.59 19.39 -6.26
C SER A 255 -2.09 18.42 -5.21
N ARG A 256 -1.45 18.47 -4.04
CA ARG A 256 -1.84 17.64 -2.90
C ARG A 256 -3.30 17.88 -2.47
N ALA A 257 -3.78 19.12 -2.59
CA ALA A 257 -5.15 19.47 -2.22
C ALA A 257 -6.17 18.77 -3.12
N GLU A 258 -5.93 18.76 -4.43
CA GLU A 258 -6.80 18.09 -5.40
C GLU A 258 -6.74 16.56 -5.23
N MET A 259 -5.54 16.01 -5.06
CA MET A 259 -5.36 14.60 -4.76
C MET A 259 -6.17 14.17 -3.53
N LEU A 260 -6.10 14.93 -2.43
CA LEU A 260 -6.88 14.65 -1.22
C LEU A 260 -8.38 14.79 -1.44
N ARG A 261 -8.82 15.71 -2.28
CA ARG A 261 -10.24 15.90 -2.64
C ARG A 261 -10.78 14.66 -3.35
N VAL A 262 -10.06 14.17 -4.37
CA VAL A 262 -10.44 12.95 -5.11
C VAL A 262 -10.40 11.72 -4.19
N ALA A 263 -9.35 11.58 -3.38
CA ALA A 263 -9.21 10.49 -2.43
C ALA A 263 -10.40 10.42 -1.45
N LYS A 264 -10.75 11.55 -0.82
CA LYS A 264 -11.91 11.61 0.10
C LYS A 264 -13.23 11.26 -0.58
N LEU A 265 -13.44 11.73 -1.81
CA LEU A 265 -14.65 11.43 -2.58
C LEU A 265 -14.78 9.93 -2.92
N ARG A 266 -13.66 9.25 -3.15
CA ARG A 266 -13.63 7.85 -3.61
C ARG A 266 -13.32 6.85 -2.51
N ALA A 267 -12.92 7.27 -1.33
CA ALA A 267 -12.66 6.40 -0.19
C ALA A 267 -13.85 5.48 0.15
N PRO A 268 -15.13 5.91 0.14
CA PRO A 268 -16.26 5.01 0.38
C PRO A 268 -16.40 3.92 -0.70
N VAL A 269 -16.11 4.24 -1.96
CA VAL A 269 -16.12 3.27 -3.06
C VAL A 269 -15.00 2.25 -2.90
N MET A 270 -13.79 2.72 -2.58
CA MET A 270 -12.65 1.86 -2.27
C MET A 270 -12.95 0.94 -1.08
N ALA A 271 -13.51 1.46 0.01
CA ALA A 271 -13.86 0.66 1.17
C ALA A 271 -14.90 -0.41 0.82
N LYS A 272 -15.99 -0.06 0.13
CA LYS A 272 -16.99 -1.02 -0.33
C LYS A 272 -16.38 -2.11 -1.23
N PHE A 273 -15.47 -1.71 -2.13
CA PHE A 273 -14.76 -2.63 -3.01
C PHE A 273 -13.90 -3.63 -2.22
N LEU A 274 -13.07 -3.15 -1.30
CA LEU A 274 -12.25 -4.01 -0.44
C LEU A 274 -13.10 -4.91 0.46
N GLY A 275 -14.17 -4.37 1.05
CA GLY A 275 -15.10 -5.13 1.88
C GLY A 275 -15.73 -6.31 1.13
N ALA A 276 -16.14 -6.10 -0.13
CA ALA A 276 -16.66 -7.17 -1.00
C ALA A 276 -15.60 -8.23 -1.32
N MET A 277 -14.34 -7.81 -1.56
CA MET A 277 -13.24 -8.76 -1.78
C MET A 277 -12.96 -9.61 -0.55
N LEU A 278 -12.95 -9.01 0.65
CA LEU A 278 -12.68 -9.72 1.91
C LEU A 278 -13.75 -10.77 2.23
N GLN A 279 -15.00 -10.55 1.81
CA GLN A 279 -16.08 -11.52 1.96
C GLN A 279 -15.88 -12.79 1.11
N LYS A 280 -15.13 -12.69 0.00
CA LYS A 280 -14.81 -13.82 -0.89
C LYS A 280 -13.50 -14.54 -0.55
N LEU A 281 -12.64 -13.93 0.27
CA LEU A 281 -11.37 -14.51 0.72
C LEU A 281 -11.60 -15.67 1.71
#